data_AF-A0A918R5I7-F1
#
_entry.id   AF-A0A918R5I7-F1
#
_cell.length_a   1.000
_cell.length_b   1.000
_cell.length_c   1.000
_cell.angle_alpha   90.00
_cell.angle_beta   90.00
_cell.angle_gamma   90.00
#
_symmetry.space_group_name_H-M   'P 1'
#
loop_
_entity.id
_entity.type
_entity.pdbx_description
1 polymer ?
#
loop_
_entity_poly.entity_id
_entity_poly.type
_entity_poly.pdbx_seq_one_letter_code
_entity_poly.pdbx_strand_id
1 'polypeptide(L)' 'MSAPPRTLASSTRLLGVRWLRSSYSTGANNCVETARPASGPWAGLLAVRDSKAPAGPALLFTPASWREFLTAVR' A
#
# COMPACT_ATOMS: atom_id res chain seq x y z
N MET A 1 -26.04 3.37 3.21
CA MET A 1 -24.67 3.64 2.74
C MET A 1 -23.78 3.79 3.96
N SER A 2 -22.98 2.78 4.29
CA SER A 2 -22.02 2.90 5.38
C SER A 2 -20.87 3.79 4.91
N ALA A 3 -20.56 4.85 5.66
CA ALA A 3 -19.41 5.69 5.35
C ALA A 3 -18.14 4.82 5.32
N PRO A 4 -17.23 5.04 4.34
CA PRO A 4 -15.98 4.30 4.33
C PRO A 4 -15.21 4.56 5.63
N PRO A 5 -14.49 3.55 6.15
CA PRO A 5 -13.72 3.71 7.38
C PRO A 5 -12.72 4.87 7.23
N ARG A 6 -12.73 5.80 8.19
CA ARG A 6 -11.89 7.01 8.20
C ARG A 6 -10.40 6.72 8.45
N THR A 7 -10.06 5.45 8.72
CA THR A 7 -8.70 4.99 9.00
C THR A 7 -8.40 3.78 8.14
N LEU A 8 -7.35 3.88 7.32
CA LEU A 8 -6.76 2.73 6.64
C LEU A 8 -5.94 1.92 7.63
N ALA A 9 -6.02 0.60 7.54
CA ALA A 9 -5.11 -0.28 8.27
C ALA A 9 -3.67 -0.01 7.83
N SER A 10 -2.71 -0.13 8.75
CA SER A 10 -1.29 0.00 8.45
C SER A 10 -0.46 -0.98 9.28
N SER A 11 0.73 -1.33 8.78
CA SER A 11 1.63 -2.26 9.46
C SER A 11 3.08 -2.01 9.06
N THR A 12 4.00 -2.08 10.03
CA THR A 12 5.46 -2.16 9.80
C THR A 12 5.94 -3.61 9.61
N ARG A 13 5.10 -4.59 9.97
CA ARG A 13 5.46 -6.01 9.98
C ARG A 13 4.87 -6.73 8.77
N LEU A 14 5.49 -6.53 7.62
CA LEU A 14 5.21 -7.22 6.36
C LEU A 14 6.40 -8.10 5.98
N LEU A 15 6.50 -9.25 6.62
CA LEU A 15 7.60 -10.20 6.45
C LEU A 15 7.37 -11.06 5.21
N GLY A 16 8.45 -11.38 4.48
CA GLY A 16 8.39 -12.29 3.33
C GLY A 16 7.65 -11.75 2.11
N VAL A 17 7.31 -10.46 2.08
CA VAL A 17 6.67 -9.83 0.92
C VAL A 17 7.71 -9.29 -0.06
N ARG A 18 7.40 -9.36 -1.36
CA ARG A 18 8.23 -8.77 -2.41
C ARG A 18 7.72 -7.37 -2.76
N TRP A 19 8.52 -6.35 -2.49
CA TRP A 19 8.24 -4.96 -2.84
C TRP A 19 8.59 -4.68 -4.29
N LEU A 20 7.67 -4.01 -4.98
CA LEU A 20 7.78 -3.55 -6.35
C LEU A 20 7.76 -2.02 -6.35
N ARG A 21 8.86 -1.41 -6.79
CA ARG A 21 8.96 0.03 -6.96
C ARG A 21 8.17 0.48 -8.19
N SER A 22 7.48 1.60 -8.07
CA SER A 22 6.77 2.23 -9.19
C SER A 22 7.76 2.70 -10.26
N SER A 23 7.41 2.52 -11.54
CA SER A 23 8.17 3.09 -12.66
C SER A 23 8.12 4.61 -12.72
N TYR A 24 7.11 5.23 -12.08
CA TYR A 24 6.98 6.69 -11.94
C TYR A 24 7.85 7.26 -10.83
N SER A 25 8.51 6.41 -10.05
CA SER A 25 9.50 6.82 -9.04
C SER A 25 10.83 7.14 -9.71
N THR A 26 10.81 8.08 -10.66
CA THR A 26 11.99 8.64 -11.31
C THR A 26 12.40 9.92 -10.59
N GLY A 27 13.70 10.12 -10.38
CA GLY A 27 14.23 11.29 -9.68
C GLY A 27 13.94 11.31 -8.18
N ALA A 28 13.93 12.51 -7.59
CA ALA A 28 14.08 12.68 -6.14
C ALA A 28 12.76 12.67 -5.33
N ASN A 29 11.58 12.84 -5.94
CA ASN A 29 10.43 13.35 -5.17
C ASN A 29 9.19 12.45 -5.02
N ASN A 30 9.01 11.36 -5.80
CA ASN A 30 7.76 10.58 -5.77
C ASN A 30 8.01 9.06 -5.69
N CYS A 31 8.69 8.61 -4.63
CA CYS A 31 9.11 7.21 -4.51
C CYS A 31 8.07 6.34 -3.78
N VAL A 32 7.42 5.43 -4.52
CA VAL A 32 6.40 4.53 -3.95
C VAL A 32 6.74 3.08 -4.28
N GLU A 33 6.58 2.22 -3.29
CA GLU A 33 6.69 0.77 -3.41
C GLU A 33 5.37 0.09 -3.03
N THR A 34 5.03 -0.99 -3.73
CA THR A 34 3.84 -1.79 -3.45
C THR A 34 4.19 -3.26 -3.25
N ALA A 35 3.42 -3.96 -2.43
CA ALA A 35 3.57 -5.40 -2.24
C ALA A 35 2.21 -6.07 -2.05
N ARG A 36 2.14 -7.36 -2.38
CA ARG A 36 0.97 -8.21 -2.10
C ARG A 36 1.38 -9.27 -1.09
N PRO A 37 0.99 -9.14 0.19
CA PRO A 37 1.21 -10.19 1.17
C PRO A 37 0.44 -11.45 0.76
N ALA A 38 1.14 -12.58 0.68
CA ALA A 38 0.56 -13.85 0.28
C ALA A 38 0.11 -14.71 1.48
N SER A 39 0.60 -14.40 2.68
CA SER A 39 0.35 -15.15 3.90
C SER A 39 0.24 -14.23 5.12
N GLY A 40 -0.28 -14.78 6.22
CA GLY A 40 -0.47 -14.05 7.48
C GLY A 40 -1.73 -13.17 7.51
N PRO A 41 -1.87 -12.31 8.53
CA PRO A 41 -3.11 -11.54 8.78
C PRO A 41 -3.42 -10.50 7.70
N TRP A 42 -2.45 -10.18 6.84
CA TRP A 42 -2.57 -9.17 5.79
C TRP A 42 -2.70 -9.79 4.39
N ALA A 43 -2.86 -11.12 4.30
CA ALA A 43 -2.99 -11.83 3.04
C ALA A 43 -4.19 -11.29 2.24
N GLY A 44 -4.00 -11.11 0.93
CA GLY A 44 -5.04 -10.61 0.03
C GLY A 44 -5.21 -9.09 0.02
N LEU A 45 -4.44 -8.35 0.82
CA LEU A 45 -4.38 -6.89 0.79
C LEU A 45 -3.30 -6.38 -0.17
N LEU A 46 -3.38 -5.11 -0.53
CA LEU A 46 -2.32 -4.37 -1.21
C LEU A 46 -1.62 -3.47 -0.19
N ALA A 47 -0.32 -3.69 0.01
CA ALA A 47 0.51 -2.83 0.83
C ALA A 47 1.15 -1.74 -0.04
N VAL A 48 1.12 -0.50 0.43
CA VAL A 48 1.75 0.67 -0.21
C VAL A 48 2.62 1.38 0.82
N ARG A 49 3.88 1.67 0.47
CA ARG A 49 4.80 2.40 1.34
C ARG A 49 5.61 3.44 0.57
N ASP A 50 6.16 4.39 1.32
CA ASP A 50 7.20 5.30 0.84
C ASP A 50 8.53 4.55 0.72
N SER A 51 9.13 4.54 -0.47
CA SER A 51 10.43 3.89 -0.69
C SER A 51 11.56 4.56 0.07
N LYS A 52 11.41 5.84 0.47
CA LYS A 52 12.40 6.59 1.26
C LYS A 52 12.39 6.19 2.73
N ALA A 53 11.28 5.63 3.21
CA ALA A 53 11.11 5.19 4.58
C ALA A 53 10.67 3.70 4.64
N PRO A 54 11.51 2.75 4.17
CA PRO A 54 11.12 1.34 4.05
C PRO A 54 10.85 0.64 5.39
N ALA A 55 11.36 1.19 6.50
CA ALA A 55 11.09 0.74 7.86
C ALA A 55 9.80 1.35 8.47
N GLY A 56 9.21 2.34 7.80
CA GLY A 56 7.95 2.95 8.20
C GLY A 56 6.73 2.05 7.94
N PRO A 57 5.55 2.43 8.45
CA PRO A 57 4.33 1.67 8.25
C PRO A 57 3.89 1.72 6.79
N ALA A 58 3.49 0.56 6.25
CA ALA A 58 2.82 0.48 4.97
C ALA A 58 1.30 0.58 5.16
N LEU A 59 0.64 1.34 4.29
CA LEU A 59 -0.82 1.40 4.21
C LEU A 59 -1.34 0.12 3.55
N LEU A 60 -2.42 -0.43 4.09
CA LEU A 60 -3.04 -1.66 3.61
C LEU A 60 -4.41 -1.36 3.01
N PHE A 61 -4.57 -1.72 1.74
CA PHE A 61 -5.80 -1.54 0.98
C PHE A 61 -6.44 -2.89 0.68
N THR A 62 -7.77 -2.97 0.79
CA THR A 62 -8.51 -4.02 0.10
C THR A 62 -8.48 -3.74 -1.41
N PRO A 63 -8.60 -4.76 -2.27
CA PRO A 63 -8.67 -4.55 -3.72
C PRO A 63 -9.80 -3.59 -4.15
N ALA A 64 -10.92 -3.57 -3.42
CA ALA A 64 -12.01 -2.63 -3.65
C ALA A 64 -11.60 -1.19 -3.32
N SER A 65 -11.08 -0.96 -2.11
CA SER A 65 -10.65 0.39 -1.69
C SER A 65 -9.51 0.94 -2.55
N TRP A 66 -8.62 0.09 -3.05
CA TRP A 66 -7.55 0.50 -3.95
C TRP A 66 -8.10 0.99 -5.29
N ARG A 67 -9.10 0.30 -5.86
CA ARG A 67 -9.75 0.74 -7.10
C ARG A 67 -10.49 2.05 -6.91
N GLU A 68 -11.25 2.18 -5.82
CA GLU A 68 -11.94 3.42 -5.48
C GLU A 68 -10.97 4.59 -5.31
N PHE A 69 -9.86 4.36 -4.60
CA PHE A 69 -8.79 5.35 -4.46
C PHE A 69 -8.28 5.80 -5.83
N LEU A 70 -7.90 4.88 -6.72
CA LEU A 70 -7.42 5.21 -8.07
C LEU A 70 -8.44 5.94 -8.93
N THR A 71 -9.74 5.66 -8.75
CA THR A 71 -10.81 6.40 -9.43
C THR A 71 -10.96 7.82 -8.87
N ALA A 72 -10.78 8.01 -7.56
CA ALA A 72 -10.94 9.29 -6.90
C ALA A 72 -9.75 10.25 -7.11
N VAL A 73 -8.53 9.73 -7.27
CA VAL A 73 -7.30 10.55 -7.41
C VAL A 73 -6.79 10.67 -8.85
N ARG A 74 -7.64 10.35 -9.83
CA ARG A 74 -7.33 10.48 -11.25
C ARG A 74 -7.29 11.93 -11.69
#